data_AF-A0A0L0DMC8-F1
#
_entry.id   AF-A0A0L0DMC8-F1
#
_cell.length_a   1.000
_cell.length_b   1.000
_cell.length_c   1.000
_cell.angle_alpha   90.00
_cell.angle_beta   90.00
_cell.angle_gamma   90.00
#
_symmetry.space_group_name_H-M   'P 1'
#
loop_
_entity.id
_entity.type
_entity.pdbx_description
1 polymer ?
#
loop_
_entity_poly.entity_id
_entity_poly.type
_entity_poly.pdbx_seq_one_letter_code
_entity_poly.pdbx_strand_id
1 'polypeptide(L)'
;MLDKLPVELLQVIAFRQSHALAGRDVVAMAMTCKRMHGAVLGSRFVRRLATAMSGYDACIAHGEWGGAQLALSRLNPQPVVRFWQKKSRVEPVFAVAGEAADDSMWQALVIELARARAVVARQTQVGAELGSRRGLSPNAFYPRLSVAALAVEAGLIGLALKVLPLTDEAGRGCTLVAAAGRGEASVVMAVLRESPTPGTVYLETAIAHAAFKNNVGILEALLAQPSGSPSGDNHLAVVAAAGAGAYDAVELLLADGRSDPSARGNRAIYDAAAGGHADVVALLLSEERVNPNARNRWPVCAAAANGHVAVVKLLLNDPRKLVEN
;
A
#
# COMPACT_ATOMS: atom_id res chain seq x y z
N MET A 1 23.17 29.80 36.92
CA MET A 1 24.02 30.24 35.78
C MET A 1 23.35 30.01 34.43
N LEU A 2 22.62 28.90 34.22
CA LEU A 2 21.83 28.65 33.00
C LEU A 2 20.71 29.67 32.76
N ASP A 3 20.11 30.19 33.83
CA ASP A 3 19.04 31.19 33.85
C ASP A 3 19.40 32.54 33.20
N LYS A 4 20.70 32.81 33.02
CA LYS A 4 21.22 34.02 32.39
C LYS A 4 21.53 33.86 30.90
N LEU A 5 21.42 32.65 30.35
CA LEU A 5 21.71 32.39 28.95
C LEU A 5 20.56 32.86 28.03
N PRO A 6 20.87 33.24 26.77
CA PRO A 6 19.89 33.42 25.71
C PRO A 6 19.04 32.16 25.48
N VAL A 7 17.79 32.35 25.06
CA VAL A 7 16.82 31.25 24.83
C VAL A 7 17.33 30.28 23.76
N GLU A 8 18.01 30.80 22.75
CA GLU A 8 18.57 30.05 21.64
C GLU A 8 19.67 29.09 22.13
N LEU A 9 20.54 29.55 23.04
CA LEU A 9 21.59 28.71 23.64
C LEU A 9 21.00 27.67 24.58
N LEU A 10 19.96 28.02 25.34
CA LEU A 10 19.21 27.07 26.17
C LEU A 10 18.57 25.96 25.34
N GLN A 11 17.99 26.30 24.19
CA GLN A 11 17.42 25.32 23.26
C GLN A 11 18.49 24.46 22.59
N VAL A 12 19.65 25.02 22.26
CA VAL A 12 20.77 24.24 21.70
C VAL A 12 21.30 23.23 22.73
N ILE A 13 21.48 23.64 23.99
CA ILE A 13 21.91 22.75 25.07
C ILE A 13 20.87 21.64 25.31
N ALA A 14 19.59 22.00 25.31
CA ALA A 14 18.49 21.07 25.54
C ALA A 14 18.31 20.05 24.39
N PHE A 15 18.52 20.45 23.14
CA PHE A 15 18.02 19.70 21.98
C PHE A 15 19.03 19.35 20.89
N ARG A 16 20.23 19.95 20.86
CA ARG A 16 21.19 19.78 19.76
C ARG A 16 22.43 18.96 20.16
N GLN A 17 22.64 17.86 19.44
CA GLN A 17 23.91 17.14 19.18
C GLN A 17 24.87 16.77 20.33
N SER A 18 24.54 16.99 21.60
CA SER A 18 25.46 16.64 22.70
C SER A 18 25.22 15.26 23.34
N HIS A 19 24.07 14.60 23.09
CA HIS A 19 23.61 13.44 23.89
C HIS A 19 23.66 13.67 25.42
N ALA A 20 23.86 14.91 25.88
CA ALA A 20 24.20 15.21 27.27
C ALA A 20 22.98 15.22 28.19
N LEU A 21 21.78 15.37 27.62
CA LEU A 21 20.51 15.39 28.35
C LEU A 21 19.55 14.40 27.70
N ALA A 22 19.04 13.45 28.47
CA ALA A 22 17.90 12.62 28.07
C ALA A 22 16.61 13.47 28.11
N GLY A 23 15.52 13.01 27.49
CA GLY A 23 14.25 13.75 27.49
C GLY A 23 13.74 14.11 28.89
N ARG A 24 13.94 13.20 29.85
CA ARG A 24 13.65 13.44 31.28
C ARG A 24 14.46 14.59 31.88
N ASP A 25 15.72 14.77 31.46
CA ASP A 25 16.61 15.79 31.98
C ASP A 25 16.25 17.17 31.40
N VAL A 26 15.78 17.20 30.14
CA VAL A 26 15.23 18.41 29.50
C VAL A 26 13.94 18.86 30.18
N VAL A 27 13.04 17.92 30.51
CA VAL A 27 11.81 18.22 31.25
C VAL A 27 12.15 18.69 32.67
N ALA A 28 13.05 18.01 33.39
CA ALA A 28 13.50 18.43 34.71
C ALA A 28 14.11 19.85 34.68
N MET A 29 14.96 20.13 33.68
CA MET A 29 15.54 21.46 33.47
C MET A 29 14.47 22.53 33.24
N ALA A 30 13.44 22.24 32.43
CA ALA A 30 12.34 23.15 32.17
C ALA A 30 11.49 23.43 33.43
N MET A 31 11.44 22.50 34.39
CA MET A 31 10.66 22.64 35.64
C MET A 31 11.42 23.39 36.75
N THR A 32 12.70 23.70 36.56
CA THR A 32 13.51 24.41 37.58
C THR A 32 13.08 25.86 37.82
N CYS A 33 12.62 26.58 36.78
CA CYS A 33 12.08 27.92 36.94
C CYS A 33 11.18 28.36 35.76
N LYS A 34 10.35 29.39 35.98
CA LYS A 34 9.37 29.89 34.99
C LYS A 34 10.00 30.33 33.67
N ARG A 35 11.20 30.91 33.70
CA ARG A 35 11.93 31.33 32.49
C ARG A 35 12.41 30.14 31.67
N MET A 36 12.96 29.11 32.33
CA MET A 36 13.38 27.87 31.67
C MET A 36 12.17 27.12 31.11
N HIS A 37 11.06 27.12 31.85
CA HIS A 37 9.78 26.58 31.38
C HIS A 37 9.32 27.26 30.09
N GLY A 38 9.30 28.59 30.05
CA GLY A 38 8.94 29.36 28.86
C GLY A 38 9.92 29.17 27.69
N ALA A 39 11.21 29.11 27.96
CA ALA A 39 12.25 28.94 26.93
C ALA A 39 12.26 27.54 26.29
N VAL A 40 12.01 26.50 27.09
CA VAL A 40 12.15 25.09 26.70
C VAL A 40 10.80 24.42 26.41
N LEU A 41 9.67 24.90 26.95
CA LEU A 41 8.34 24.32 26.73
C LEU A 41 7.30 25.33 26.21
N GLY A 42 7.71 26.59 25.98
CA GLY A 42 6.79 27.68 25.61
C GLY A 42 6.13 27.54 24.24
N SER A 43 6.76 26.82 23.30
CA SER A 43 6.16 26.59 21.97
C SER A 43 5.71 25.14 21.81
N ARG A 44 4.64 24.95 21.02
CA ARG A 44 4.08 23.62 20.69
C ARG A 44 5.14 22.72 20.03
N PHE A 45 6.02 23.29 19.21
CA PHE A 45 7.12 22.59 18.56
C PHE A 45 8.13 22.05 19.57
N VAL A 46 8.57 22.88 20.52
CA VAL A 46 9.61 22.48 21.48
C VAL A 46 9.07 21.52 22.54
N ARG A 47 7.78 21.62 22.89
CA ARG A 47 7.09 20.61 23.72
C ARG A 47 7.10 19.22 23.09
N ARG A 48 6.75 19.13 21.80
CA ARG A 48 6.83 17.89 21.01
C ARG A 48 8.26 17.37 20.91
N LEU A 49 9.24 18.27 20.79
CA LEU A 49 10.66 17.93 20.73
C LEU A 49 11.17 17.31 22.04
N ALA A 50 10.71 17.82 23.19
CA ALA A 50 11.04 17.33 24.52
C ALA A 50 10.37 15.98 24.79
N THR A 51 9.07 15.83 24.49
CA THR A 51 8.36 14.55 24.67
C THR A 51 8.94 13.46 23.77
N ALA A 52 9.34 13.80 22.55
CA ALA A 52 10.03 12.88 21.65
C ALA A 52 11.35 12.32 22.22
N MET A 53 12.07 13.11 23.02
CA MET A 53 13.32 12.67 23.67
C MET A 53 13.07 11.72 24.83
N SER A 54 11.85 11.66 25.36
CA SER A 54 11.45 10.69 26.40
C SER A 54 11.18 9.30 25.82
N GLY A 55 11.24 9.16 24.50
CA GLY A 55 11.01 7.90 23.80
C GLY A 55 9.58 7.74 23.31
N TYR A 56 9.42 6.89 22.30
CA TYR A 56 8.14 6.66 21.63
C TYR A 56 7.04 6.23 22.60
N ASP A 57 7.31 5.25 23.47
CA ASP A 57 6.33 4.71 24.43
C ASP A 57 5.84 5.78 25.41
N ALA A 58 6.74 6.68 25.85
CA ALA A 58 6.38 7.80 26.72
C ALA A 58 5.49 8.83 26.01
N CYS A 59 5.73 9.10 24.72
CA CYS A 59 4.85 9.97 23.94
C CYS A 59 3.43 9.40 23.83
N ILE A 60 3.31 8.09 23.61
CA ILE A 60 2.00 7.41 23.51
C ILE A 60 1.27 7.44 24.86
N ALA A 61 1.97 7.17 25.97
CA ALA A 61 1.39 7.19 27.30
C ALA A 61 0.82 8.57 27.72
N HIS A 62 1.37 9.66 27.18
CA HIS A 62 0.95 11.02 27.48
C HIS A 62 0.09 11.68 26.39
N GLY A 63 -0.30 10.96 25.34
CA GLY A 63 -1.11 11.51 24.23
C GLY A 63 -0.39 12.57 23.39
N GLU A 64 0.94 12.60 23.42
CA GLU A 64 1.77 13.60 22.75
C GLU A 64 2.20 13.10 21.36
N TRP A 65 1.21 12.99 20.45
CA TRP A 65 1.35 12.34 19.14
C TRP A 65 2.40 12.99 18.23
N GLY A 66 2.47 14.32 18.24
CA GLY A 66 3.50 15.05 17.50
C GLY A 66 4.92 14.79 18.03
N GLY A 67 5.05 14.43 19.31
CA GLY A 67 6.29 13.95 19.90
C GLY A 67 6.60 12.51 19.50
N ALA A 68 5.59 11.62 19.46
CA ALA A 68 5.74 10.23 19.03
C ALA A 68 6.27 10.12 17.59
N GLN A 69 5.72 10.93 16.68
CA GLN A 69 6.19 11.05 15.29
C GLN A 69 7.67 11.44 15.22
N LEU A 70 8.07 12.40 16.04
CA LEU A 70 9.42 12.94 16.05
C LEU A 70 10.42 12.01 16.75
N ALA A 71 9.98 11.21 17.72
CA ALA A 71 10.77 10.16 18.34
C ALA A 71 11.15 9.08 17.30
N LEU A 72 10.19 8.66 16.48
CA LEU A 72 10.42 7.68 15.42
C LEU A 72 11.30 8.21 14.29
N SER A 73 11.16 9.48 13.89
CA SER A 73 12.03 10.07 12.86
C SER A 73 13.49 10.19 13.32
N ARG A 74 13.73 10.28 14.64
CA ARG A 74 15.07 10.28 15.23
C ARG A 74 15.69 8.88 15.38
N LEU A 75 14.87 7.85 15.59
CA LEU A 75 15.31 6.45 15.68
C LEU A 75 15.76 5.87 14.32
N ASN A 76 15.39 6.50 13.20
CA ASN A 76 15.79 6.07 11.86
C ASN A 76 16.56 7.19 11.12
N PRO A 77 17.80 7.50 11.52
CA PRO A 77 18.61 8.54 10.88
C PRO A 77 19.21 8.00 9.58
N GLN A 78 18.50 8.07 8.46
CA GLN A 78 19.18 7.87 7.17
C GLN A 78 20.01 9.13 6.82
N PRO A 79 21.24 8.95 6.28
CA PRO A 79 22.21 10.02 6.14
C PRO A 79 21.81 11.01 5.05
N VAL A 80 22.24 12.25 5.25
CA VAL A 80 22.26 13.31 4.25
C VAL A 80 23.26 12.90 3.16
N VAL A 81 22.85 12.00 2.26
CA VAL A 81 23.59 11.69 1.04
C VAL A 81 22.95 12.45 -0.11
N ARG A 82 23.85 13.16 -0.81
CA ARG A 82 23.65 14.14 -1.86
C ARG A 82 22.80 13.61 -3.02
N PHE A 83 22.11 14.55 -3.65
CA PHE A 83 21.52 14.53 -5.00
C PHE A 83 21.83 13.26 -5.83
N TRP A 84 20.77 12.61 -6.32
CA TRP A 84 20.75 11.46 -7.25
C TRP A 84 20.93 10.06 -6.66
N GLN A 85 19.95 9.58 -5.89
CA GLN A 85 19.60 8.15 -5.82
C GLN A 85 18.12 8.01 -5.41
N LYS A 86 17.33 7.24 -6.17
CA LYS A 86 15.89 7.01 -5.95
C LYS A 86 15.67 6.33 -4.59
N LYS A 87 15.40 7.13 -3.56
CA LYS A 87 15.06 6.69 -2.20
C LYS A 87 13.66 6.08 -2.18
N SER A 88 13.56 4.78 -1.94
CA SER A 88 12.40 4.16 -1.29
C SER A 88 12.25 4.82 0.09
N ARG A 89 11.50 5.92 0.11
CA ARG A 89 11.15 6.62 1.33
C ARG A 89 10.20 5.73 2.13
N VAL A 90 10.73 5.00 3.10
CA VAL A 90 9.94 4.59 4.27
C VAL A 90 9.66 5.85 5.07
N GLU A 91 8.74 6.66 4.57
CA GLU A 91 8.13 7.67 5.42
C GLU A 91 7.30 6.91 6.44
N PRO A 92 7.54 7.14 7.74
CA PRO A 92 6.64 6.66 8.75
C PRO A 92 5.21 7.10 8.40
N VAL A 93 4.20 6.25 8.64
CA VAL A 93 2.76 6.53 8.46
C VAL A 93 2.35 7.97 8.85
N PHE A 94 3.09 8.56 9.79
CA PHE A 94 2.93 9.86 10.42
C PHE A 94 3.08 11.10 9.52
N ALA A 95 3.41 11.00 8.22
CA ALA A 95 3.55 12.16 7.34
C ALA A 95 2.21 12.72 6.82
N VAL A 96 1.28 13.06 7.72
CA VAL A 96 0.14 13.92 7.39
C VAL A 96 0.45 15.33 7.91
N ALA A 97 0.67 16.27 6.98
CA ALA A 97 0.89 17.66 7.34
C ALA A 97 -0.45 18.33 7.73
N GLY A 98 -0.44 19.09 8.84
CA GLY A 98 -1.54 20.00 9.21
C GLY A 98 -2.55 19.45 10.23
N GLU A 99 -3.76 20.02 10.21
CA GLU A 99 -4.90 19.83 11.14
C GLU A 99 -5.35 18.37 11.34
N ALA A 100 -4.87 17.43 10.52
CA ALA A 100 -5.16 16.00 10.62
C ALA A 100 -4.48 15.26 11.81
N ALA A 101 -3.54 15.90 12.53
CA ALA A 101 -2.96 15.33 13.75
C ALA A 101 -3.95 15.32 14.94
N ASP A 102 -5.00 16.16 14.87
CA ASP A 102 -6.03 16.28 15.90
C ASP A 102 -7.29 15.43 15.58
N ASP A 103 -7.27 14.65 14.50
CA ASP A 103 -8.34 13.72 14.11
C ASP A 103 -8.38 12.52 15.07
N SER A 104 -9.51 12.33 15.77
CA SER A 104 -9.70 11.28 16.77
C SER A 104 -9.59 9.86 16.19
N MET A 105 -9.93 9.66 14.92
CA MET A 105 -9.79 8.37 14.23
C MET A 105 -8.33 8.10 13.88
N TRP A 106 -7.60 9.13 13.45
CA TRP A 106 -6.17 9.04 13.20
C TRP A 106 -5.39 8.74 14.48
N GLN A 107 -5.76 9.37 15.59
CA GLN A 107 -5.18 9.10 16.91
C GLN A 107 -5.42 7.67 17.38
N ALA A 108 -6.63 7.13 17.19
CA ALA A 108 -6.95 5.74 17.52
C ALA A 108 -6.11 4.74 16.71
N LEU A 109 -5.87 5.02 15.42
CA LEU A 109 -4.98 4.20 14.60
C LEU A 109 -3.54 4.23 15.08
N VAL A 110 -3.03 5.42 15.37
CA VAL A 110 -1.64 5.59 15.85
C VAL A 110 -1.43 4.85 17.17
N ILE A 111 -2.41 4.88 18.08
CA ILE A 111 -2.37 4.12 19.35
C ILE A 111 -2.26 2.62 19.08
N GLU A 112 -3.10 2.08 18.19
CA GLU A 112 -3.12 0.65 17.94
C GLU A 112 -1.90 0.18 17.12
N LEU A 113 -1.41 0.97 16.18
CA LEU A 113 -0.13 0.71 15.50
C LEU A 113 1.03 0.70 16.50
N ALA A 114 1.02 1.63 17.46
CA ALA A 114 2.00 1.68 18.55
C ALA A 114 1.95 0.41 19.41
N ARG A 115 0.75 0.02 19.85
CA ARG A 115 0.52 -1.21 20.65
C ARG A 115 0.96 -2.46 19.91
N ALA A 116 0.69 -2.53 18.61
CA ALA A 116 1.06 -3.64 17.76
C ALA A 116 2.53 -3.66 17.34
N ARG A 117 3.32 -2.61 17.65
CA ARG A 117 4.68 -2.37 17.12
C ARG A 117 4.75 -2.48 15.59
N ALA A 118 3.65 -2.15 14.91
CA ALA A 118 3.53 -2.27 13.48
C ALA A 118 4.14 -1.05 12.78
N VAL A 119 5.08 -1.27 11.86
CA VAL A 119 5.62 -0.23 10.98
C VAL A 119 4.97 -0.41 9.61
N VAL A 120 4.09 0.52 9.22
CA VAL A 120 3.52 0.55 7.87
C VAL A 120 4.33 1.53 7.03
N ALA A 121 4.92 1.05 5.93
CA ALA A 121 5.63 1.90 5.00
C ALA A 121 4.63 2.65 4.11
N ARG A 122 4.87 3.93 3.83
CA ARG A 122 4.09 4.74 2.86
C ARG A 122 4.11 4.17 1.43
N GLN A 123 5.05 3.26 1.14
CA GLN A 123 5.07 2.47 -0.08
C GLN A 123 4.37 1.13 0.14
N THR A 124 3.05 1.13 0.26
CA THR A 124 2.29 -0.10 -0.02
C THR A 124 2.32 -0.32 -1.54
N GLN A 125 2.53 -1.57 -1.98
CA GLN A 125 2.58 -1.93 -3.41
C GLN A 125 1.37 -1.38 -4.19
N VAL A 126 0.21 -1.30 -3.52
CA VAL A 126 -1.07 -0.82 -4.04
C VAL A 126 -1.01 0.60 -4.62
N GLY A 127 -0.36 1.56 -3.93
CA GLY A 127 -0.28 2.96 -4.38
C GLY A 127 0.72 3.20 -5.52
N ALA A 128 1.80 2.43 -5.55
CA ALA A 128 2.80 2.50 -6.61
C ALA A 128 2.27 1.94 -7.95
N GLU A 129 1.46 0.88 -7.89
CA GLU A 129 0.86 0.25 -9.08
C GLU A 129 -0.24 1.11 -9.72
N LEU A 130 -1.10 1.75 -8.92
CA LEU A 130 -2.12 2.68 -9.42
C LEU A 130 -1.51 3.95 -10.05
N GLY A 131 -0.46 4.51 -9.44
CA GLY A 131 0.23 5.70 -9.94
C GLY A 131 1.01 5.46 -11.23
N SER A 132 1.70 4.31 -11.35
CA SER A 132 2.50 3.99 -12.54
C SER A 132 1.66 3.72 -13.80
N ARG A 133 0.38 3.35 -13.67
CA ARG A 133 -0.47 2.88 -14.77
C ARG A 133 -1.11 3.98 -15.63
N ARG A 134 -1.01 5.27 -15.25
CA ARG A 134 -1.64 6.39 -16.00
C ARG A 134 -0.70 7.49 -16.50
N GLY A 135 0.62 7.31 -16.43
CA GLY A 135 1.58 8.37 -16.81
C GLY A 135 1.48 9.64 -15.97
N LEU A 136 0.76 9.56 -14.85
CA LEU A 136 0.59 10.63 -13.87
C LEU A 136 1.53 10.34 -12.71
N SER A 137 2.10 11.39 -12.12
CA SER A 137 3.02 11.27 -10.98
C SER A 137 2.42 10.35 -9.92
N PRO A 138 3.19 9.43 -9.30
CA PRO A 138 2.74 8.61 -8.19
C PRO A 138 1.96 9.45 -7.16
N ASN A 139 2.38 10.70 -6.94
CA ASN A 139 1.76 11.65 -6.01
C ASN A 139 0.35 12.15 -6.37
N ALA A 140 -0.17 11.92 -7.58
CA ALA A 140 -1.44 12.47 -8.05
C ALA A 140 -2.69 11.65 -7.66
N PHE A 141 -2.50 10.38 -7.29
CA PHE A 141 -3.56 9.46 -6.86
C PHE A 141 -3.48 9.05 -5.39
N TYR A 142 -2.70 9.77 -4.57
CA TYR A 142 -2.71 9.63 -3.12
C TYR A 142 -3.67 10.65 -2.47
N PRO A 143 -5.01 10.56 -2.59
CA PRO A 143 -5.81 11.06 -1.50
C PRO A 143 -5.60 10.05 -0.36
N ARG A 144 -4.78 10.44 0.62
CA ARG A 144 -4.74 9.92 2.00
C ARG A 144 -5.32 8.50 2.16
N LEU A 145 -4.47 7.47 2.11
CA LEU A 145 -4.85 6.11 2.54
C LEU A 145 -5.69 6.23 3.83
N SER A 146 -6.93 5.72 3.78
CA SER A 146 -7.81 5.83 4.93
C SER A 146 -7.24 5.06 6.11
N VAL A 147 -7.67 5.45 7.31
CA VAL A 147 -7.26 4.77 8.55
C VAL A 147 -7.58 3.27 8.49
N ALA A 148 -8.72 2.90 7.90
CA ALA A 148 -9.11 1.51 7.72
C ALA A 148 -8.20 0.78 6.73
N ALA A 149 -7.87 1.38 5.59
CA ALA A 149 -6.94 0.79 4.60
C ALA A 149 -5.54 0.57 5.20
N LEU A 150 -5.04 1.52 5.98
CA LEU A 150 -3.75 1.37 6.68
C LEU A 150 -3.79 0.27 7.74
N ALA A 151 -4.90 0.15 8.48
CA ALA A 151 -5.07 -0.92 9.46
C ALA A 151 -5.06 -2.30 8.78
N VAL A 152 -5.70 -2.44 7.62
CA VAL A 152 -5.63 -3.66 6.81
C VAL A 152 -4.19 -3.96 6.40
N GLU A 153 -3.46 -2.98 5.88
CA GLU A 153 -2.04 -3.13 5.49
C GLU A 153 -1.11 -3.46 6.67
N ALA A 154 -1.48 -3.06 7.88
CA ALA A 154 -0.80 -3.43 9.10
C ALA A 154 -1.16 -4.84 9.61
N GLY A 155 -2.17 -5.51 9.03
CA GLY A 155 -2.75 -6.75 9.57
C GLY A 155 -3.64 -6.53 10.80
N LEU A 156 -4.05 -5.30 11.09
CA LEU A 156 -4.90 -4.92 12.23
C LEU A 156 -6.40 -4.99 11.86
N ILE A 157 -6.87 -6.19 11.51
CA ILE A 157 -8.21 -6.40 10.93
C ILE A 157 -9.34 -5.96 11.88
N GLY A 158 -9.22 -6.23 13.18
CA GLY A 158 -10.22 -5.79 14.16
C GLY A 158 -10.37 -4.27 14.23
N LEU A 159 -9.27 -3.53 14.10
CA LEU A 159 -9.30 -2.08 14.04
C LEU A 159 -9.88 -1.59 12.71
N ALA A 160 -9.48 -2.20 11.60
CA ALA A 160 -10.00 -1.87 10.27
C ALA A 160 -11.53 -1.97 10.24
N LEU A 161 -12.10 -3.05 10.77
CA LEU A 161 -13.56 -3.23 10.87
C LEU A 161 -14.21 -2.21 11.80
N LYS A 162 -13.56 -1.84 12.90
CA LYS A 162 -14.10 -0.86 13.87
C LYS A 162 -14.17 0.55 13.29
N VAL A 163 -13.16 0.97 12.52
CA VAL A 163 -13.09 2.31 11.95
C VAL A 163 -13.77 2.43 10.58
N LEU A 164 -14.05 1.30 9.92
CA LEU A 164 -14.67 1.27 8.59
C LEU A 164 -15.97 2.10 8.50
N PRO A 165 -16.93 2.03 9.44
CA PRO A 165 -18.17 2.81 9.37
C PRO A 165 -17.95 4.33 9.45
N LEU A 166 -16.80 4.76 9.97
CA LEU A 166 -16.45 6.16 10.14
C LEU A 166 -15.72 6.73 8.91
N THR A 167 -15.34 5.89 7.96
CA THR A 167 -14.63 6.33 6.76
C THR A 167 -15.60 6.94 5.73
N ASP A 168 -15.09 7.83 4.89
CA ASP A 168 -15.80 8.34 3.73
C ASP A 168 -15.81 7.30 2.59
N GLU A 169 -16.52 7.60 1.50
CA GLU A 169 -16.63 6.68 0.36
C GLU A 169 -15.27 6.38 -0.29
N ALA A 170 -14.43 7.39 -0.46
CA ALA A 170 -13.07 7.22 -0.95
C ALA A 170 -12.24 6.35 0.00
N GLY A 171 -12.40 6.51 1.32
CA GLY A 171 -11.72 5.71 2.32
C GLY A 171 -12.18 4.26 2.35
N ARG A 172 -13.46 3.99 2.11
CA ARG A 172 -13.98 2.63 1.89
C ARG A 172 -13.41 2.02 0.62
N GLY A 173 -13.36 2.76 -0.48
CA GLY A 173 -12.75 2.33 -1.75
C GLY A 173 -11.28 1.92 -1.59
N CYS A 174 -10.47 2.73 -0.90
CA CYS A 174 -9.08 2.38 -0.59
C CYS A 174 -8.96 1.13 0.30
N THR A 175 -9.88 0.98 1.27
CA THR A 175 -9.90 -0.17 2.18
C THR A 175 -10.26 -1.45 1.43
N LEU A 176 -11.18 -1.37 0.46
CA LEU A 176 -11.55 -2.49 -0.41
C LEU A 176 -10.33 -3.01 -1.17
N VAL A 177 -9.57 -2.12 -1.81
CA VAL A 177 -8.38 -2.50 -2.59
C VAL A 177 -7.33 -3.13 -1.68
N ALA A 178 -7.04 -2.52 -0.52
CA ALA A 178 -6.09 -3.06 0.46
C ALA A 178 -6.51 -4.45 0.95
N ALA A 179 -7.80 -4.64 1.28
CA ALA A 179 -8.33 -5.91 1.75
C ALA A 179 -8.27 -7.00 0.68
N ALA A 180 -8.64 -6.68 -0.56
CA ALA A 180 -8.53 -7.60 -1.69
C ALA A 180 -7.06 -8.01 -1.96
N GLY A 181 -6.12 -7.06 -1.89
CA GLY A 181 -4.68 -7.30 -2.05
C GLY A 181 -4.08 -8.19 -0.97
N ARG A 182 -4.63 -8.18 0.25
CA ARG A 182 -4.20 -9.05 1.35
C ARG A 182 -4.97 -10.35 1.48
N GLY A 183 -6.09 -10.51 0.76
CA GLY A 183 -6.97 -11.66 0.90
C GLY A 183 -7.87 -11.61 2.14
N GLU A 184 -8.11 -10.43 2.68
CA GLU A 184 -8.90 -10.25 3.92
C GLU A 184 -10.40 -10.23 3.61
N ALA A 185 -10.98 -11.41 3.36
CA ALA A 185 -12.37 -11.57 2.94
C ALA A 185 -13.36 -10.92 3.92
N SER A 186 -13.10 -10.99 5.23
CA SER A 186 -13.96 -10.36 6.25
C SER A 186 -14.08 -8.85 6.05
N VAL A 187 -12.99 -8.17 5.71
CA VAL A 187 -12.98 -6.73 5.47
C VAL A 187 -13.62 -6.40 4.14
N VAL A 188 -13.35 -7.18 3.08
CA VAL A 188 -14.01 -7.01 1.78
C VAL A 188 -15.54 -7.07 1.95
N MET A 189 -16.04 -8.12 2.60
CA MET A 189 -17.48 -8.29 2.80
C MET A 189 -18.08 -7.19 3.68
N ALA A 190 -17.34 -6.69 4.67
CA ALA A 190 -17.78 -5.54 5.47
C ALA A 190 -17.88 -4.27 4.61
N VAL A 191 -16.88 -3.99 3.77
CA VAL A 191 -16.90 -2.82 2.88
C VAL A 191 -18.06 -2.88 1.91
N LEU A 192 -18.31 -4.04 1.28
CA LEU A 192 -19.41 -4.24 0.33
C LEU A 192 -20.80 -4.10 0.98
N ARG A 193 -20.94 -4.45 2.27
CA ARG A 193 -22.18 -4.25 3.03
C ARG A 193 -22.44 -2.77 3.35
N GLU A 194 -21.41 -2.04 3.75
CA GLU A 194 -21.49 -0.61 4.10
C GLU A 194 -21.61 0.28 2.86
N SER A 195 -21.05 -0.16 1.73
CA SER A 195 -21.04 0.58 0.47
C SER A 195 -21.16 -0.38 -0.71
N PRO A 196 -22.39 -0.64 -1.20
CA PRO A 196 -22.63 -1.54 -2.33
C PRO A 196 -22.09 -0.98 -3.66
N THR A 197 -21.74 0.31 -3.72
CA THR A 197 -21.11 0.95 -4.88
C THR A 197 -19.83 1.69 -4.45
N PRO A 198 -18.73 0.98 -4.15
CA PRO A 198 -17.51 1.60 -3.59
C PRO A 198 -16.69 2.38 -4.63
N GLY A 199 -17.32 2.96 -5.65
CA GLY A 199 -16.68 3.58 -6.81
C GLY A 199 -16.12 2.55 -7.80
N THR A 200 -16.49 2.70 -9.08
CA THR A 200 -16.14 1.74 -10.15
C THR A 200 -14.63 1.47 -10.24
N VAL A 201 -13.80 2.50 -10.11
CA VAL A 201 -12.34 2.38 -10.20
C VAL A 201 -11.75 1.53 -9.07
N TYR A 202 -12.23 1.71 -7.83
CA TYR A 202 -11.74 0.93 -6.68
C TYR A 202 -12.17 -0.53 -6.80
N LEU A 203 -13.40 -0.77 -7.27
CA LEU A 203 -13.92 -2.11 -7.46
C LEU A 203 -13.16 -2.87 -8.56
N GLU A 204 -12.93 -2.25 -9.73
CA GLU A 204 -12.11 -2.82 -10.80
C GLU A 204 -10.68 -3.14 -10.33
N THR A 205 -10.09 -2.25 -9.53
CA THR A 205 -8.76 -2.45 -8.97
C THR A 205 -8.73 -3.59 -7.95
N ALA A 206 -9.75 -3.70 -7.09
CA ALA A 206 -9.88 -4.77 -6.12
C ALA A 206 -10.08 -6.13 -6.82
N ILE A 207 -10.86 -6.19 -7.90
CA ILE A 207 -11.02 -7.39 -8.73
C ILE A 207 -9.67 -7.84 -9.27
N ALA A 208 -8.87 -6.92 -9.82
CA ALA A 208 -7.54 -7.27 -10.33
C ALA A 208 -6.59 -7.79 -9.23
N HIS A 209 -6.66 -7.25 -8.01
CA HIS A 209 -5.85 -7.73 -6.87
C HIS A 209 -6.31 -9.11 -6.38
N ALA A 210 -7.63 -9.33 -6.27
CA ALA A 210 -8.18 -10.62 -5.89
C ALA A 210 -7.80 -11.70 -6.91
N ALA A 211 -7.86 -11.35 -8.20
CA ALA A 211 -7.47 -12.22 -9.30
C ALA A 211 -5.96 -12.54 -9.28
N PHE A 212 -5.10 -11.54 -9.07
CA PHE A 212 -3.65 -11.74 -8.90
C PHE A 212 -3.30 -12.67 -7.72
N LYS A 213 -4.07 -12.60 -6.63
CA LYS A 213 -3.87 -13.44 -5.44
C LYS A 213 -4.53 -14.81 -5.52
N ASN A 214 -5.22 -15.13 -6.60
CA ASN A 214 -6.03 -16.34 -6.75
C ASN A 214 -7.09 -16.51 -5.63
N ASN A 215 -7.62 -15.40 -5.09
CA ASN A 215 -8.61 -15.43 -4.02
C ASN A 215 -10.03 -15.52 -4.63
N VAL A 216 -10.41 -16.71 -5.05
CA VAL A 216 -11.68 -17.01 -5.75
C VAL A 216 -12.90 -16.47 -5.00
N GLY A 217 -13.02 -16.73 -3.69
CA GLY A 217 -14.19 -16.27 -2.93
C GLY A 217 -14.32 -14.74 -2.83
N ILE A 218 -13.19 -14.01 -2.80
CA ILE A 218 -13.22 -12.54 -2.86
C ILE A 218 -13.56 -12.09 -4.29
N LEU A 219 -12.99 -12.75 -5.29
CA LEU A 219 -13.22 -12.44 -6.69
C LEU A 219 -14.69 -12.60 -7.06
N GLU A 220 -15.34 -13.70 -6.65
CA GLU A 220 -16.77 -13.94 -6.81
C GLU A 220 -17.61 -12.83 -6.16
N ALA A 221 -17.30 -12.48 -4.90
CA ALA A 221 -18.03 -11.46 -4.17
C ALA A 221 -17.95 -10.07 -4.83
N LEU A 222 -16.80 -9.75 -5.43
CA LEU A 222 -16.58 -8.48 -6.15
C LEU A 222 -17.27 -8.47 -7.52
N LEU A 223 -17.25 -9.58 -8.26
CA LEU A 223 -17.89 -9.70 -9.57
C LEU A 223 -19.41 -9.76 -9.49
N ALA A 224 -19.96 -10.25 -8.37
CA ALA A 224 -21.39 -10.24 -8.09
C ALA A 224 -21.95 -8.82 -7.84
N GLN A 225 -21.09 -7.81 -7.65
CA GLN A 225 -21.55 -6.44 -7.49
C GLN A 225 -22.07 -5.87 -8.82
N PRO A 226 -23.12 -5.02 -8.81
CA PRO A 226 -23.68 -4.44 -10.03
C PRO A 226 -22.67 -3.69 -10.90
N SER A 227 -21.67 -3.04 -10.29
CA SER A 227 -20.59 -2.33 -10.96
C SER A 227 -19.28 -3.14 -11.07
N GLY A 228 -19.30 -4.42 -10.69
CA GLY A 228 -18.14 -5.31 -10.67
C GLY A 228 -17.79 -5.84 -12.05
N SER A 229 -17.15 -5.02 -12.88
CA SER A 229 -16.73 -5.43 -14.22
C SER A 229 -15.30 -5.99 -14.24
N PRO A 230 -15.08 -7.23 -14.73
CA PRO A 230 -13.73 -7.77 -14.92
C PRO A 230 -12.99 -7.16 -16.11
N SER A 231 -13.69 -6.43 -16.99
CA SER A 231 -13.10 -5.72 -18.12
C SER A 231 -12.45 -4.37 -17.75
N GLY A 232 -12.55 -3.99 -16.47
CA GLY A 232 -11.93 -2.80 -15.92
C GLY A 232 -10.44 -2.68 -16.23
N ASP A 233 -9.97 -1.43 -16.35
CA ASP A 233 -8.61 -1.08 -16.76
C ASP A 233 -8.12 -1.89 -17.97
N ASN A 234 -8.93 -2.01 -19.03
CA ASN A 234 -8.57 -2.76 -20.24
C ASN A 234 -8.20 -4.23 -19.94
N HIS A 235 -9.14 -4.93 -19.27
CA HIS A 235 -9.05 -6.34 -18.89
C HIS A 235 -7.81 -6.67 -18.03
N LEU A 236 -7.47 -5.78 -17.10
CA LEU A 236 -6.31 -5.97 -16.23
C LEU A 236 -6.43 -7.23 -15.37
N ALA A 237 -7.63 -7.60 -14.91
CA ALA A 237 -7.82 -8.71 -13.98
C ALA A 237 -7.33 -10.04 -14.57
N VAL A 238 -7.70 -10.36 -15.81
CA VAL A 238 -7.27 -11.60 -16.48
C VAL A 238 -5.77 -11.59 -16.77
N VAL A 239 -5.20 -10.43 -17.11
CA VAL A 239 -3.75 -10.28 -17.31
C VAL A 239 -2.98 -10.49 -16.02
N ALA A 240 -3.44 -9.89 -14.92
CA ALA A 240 -2.81 -10.01 -13.61
C ALA A 240 -2.88 -11.44 -13.07
N ALA A 241 -4.04 -12.10 -13.17
CA ALA A 241 -4.19 -13.50 -12.82
C ALA A 241 -3.28 -14.41 -13.66
N ALA A 242 -3.21 -14.16 -14.97
CA ALA A 242 -2.39 -14.95 -15.87
C ALA A 242 -0.89 -14.85 -15.56
N GLY A 243 -0.38 -13.64 -15.30
CA GLY A 243 1.02 -13.44 -14.92
C GLY A 243 1.37 -14.00 -13.53
N ALA A 244 0.39 -14.09 -12.63
CA ALA A 244 0.56 -14.68 -11.31
C ALA A 244 0.47 -16.22 -11.30
N GLY A 245 -0.01 -16.85 -12.38
CA GLY A 245 -0.29 -18.28 -12.41
C GLY A 245 -1.56 -18.65 -11.64
N ALA A 246 -2.47 -17.71 -11.46
CA ALA A 246 -3.70 -17.89 -10.70
C ALA A 246 -4.76 -18.62 -11.54
N TYR A 247 -4.62 -19.94 -11.68
CA TYR A 247 -5.47 -20.78 -12.54
C TYR A 247 -6.96 -20.57 -12.26
N ASP A 248 -7.40 -20.72 -11.01
CA ASP A 248 -8.83 -20.65 -10.65
C ASP A 248 -9.42 -19.26 -10.94
N ALA A 249 -8.63 -18.20 -10.70
CA ALA A 249 -9.05 -16.85 -11.04
C ALA A 249 -9.15 -16.62 -12.57
N VAL A 250 -8.23 -17.19 -13.37
CA VAL A 250 -8.31 -17.11 -14.84
C VAL A 250 -9.54 -17.87 -15.33
N GLU A 251 -9.77 -19.09 -14.84
CA GLU A 251 -10.93 -19.90 -15.19
C GLU A 251 -12.24 -19.16 -14.89
N LEU A 252 -12.36 -18.60 -13.69
CA LEU A 252 -13.53 -17.83 -13.28
C LEU A 252 -13.73 -16.58 -14.14
N LEU A 253 -12.67 -15.81 -14.40
CA LEU A 253 -12.76 -14.60 -15.22
C LEU A 253 -13.16 -14.89 -16.66
N LEU A 254 -12.72 -16.02 -17.23
CA LEU A 254 -13.11 -16.46 -18.57
C LEU A 254 -14.58 -16.94 -18.57
N ALA A 255 -14.99 -17.71 -17.57
CA ALA A 255 -16.36 -18.20 -17.42
C ALA A 255 -17.39 -17.06 -17.25
N ASP A 256 -17.00 -15.93 -16.65
CA ASP A 256 -17.83 -14.73 -16.54
C ASP A 256 -18.19 -14.14 -17.92
N GLY A 257 -17.38 -14.37 -18.96
CA GLY A 257 -17.65 -13.98 -20.34
C GLY A 257 -17.44 -12.50 -20.66
N ARG A 258 -17.42 -11.61 -19.65
CA ARG A 258 -17.10 -10.18 -19.85
C ARG A 258 -15.59 -9.91 -19.99
N SER A 259 -14.74 -10.90 -19.70
CA SER A 259 -13.29 -10.80 -19.85
C SER A 259 -12.86 -11.12 -21.29
N ASP A 260 -11.90 -10.34 -21.79
CA ASP A 260 -11.21 -10.61 -23.05
C ASP A 260 -9.74 -10.98 -22.78
N PRO A 261 -9.36 -12.27 -22.90
CA PRO A 261 -7.97 -12.69 -22.71
C PRO A 261 -7.03 -12.23 -23.82
N SER A 262 -7.56 -11.78 -24.97
CA SER A 262 -6.78 -11.25 -26.09
C SER A 262 -6.44 -9.76 -25.92
N ALA A 263 -6.98 -9.12 -24.88
CA ALA A 263 -6.76 -7.71 -24.58
C ALA A 263 -5.28 -7.35 -24.39
N ARG A 264 -4.99 -6.06 -24.53
CA ARG A 264 -3.63 -5.50 -24.49
C ARG A 264 -2.67 -6.19 -25.48
N GLY A 265 -3.21 -6.68 -26.60
CA GLY A 265 -2.44 -7.42 -27.60
C GLY A 265 -1.94 -8.76 -27.07
N ASN A 266 -2.86 -9.56 -26.50
CA ASN A 266 -2.63 -10.88 -25.90
C ASN A 266 -1.61 -10.85 -24.77
N ARG A 267 -1.74 -9.88 -23.87
CA ARG A 267 -0.79 -9.72 -22.76
C ARG A 267 -0.89 -10.87 -21.75
N ALA A 268 -2.08 -11.43 -21.53
CA ALA A 268 -2.30 -12.52 -20.58
C ALA A 268 -1.44 -13.75 -20.90
N ILE A 269 -1.48 -14.23 -22.15
CA ILE A 269 -0.67 -15.39 -22.56
C ILE A 269 0.83 -15.09 -22.54
N TYR A 270 1.24 -13.86 -22.85
CA TYR A 270 2.64 -13.45 -22.74
C TYR A 270 3.14 -13.52 -21.28
N ASP A 271 2.40 -12.91 -20.33
CA ASP A 271 2.83 -12.88 -18.93
C ASP A 271 2.78 -14.29 -18.30
N ALA A 272 1.77 -15.11 -18.64
CA ALA A 272 1.72 -16.51 -18.23
C ALA A 272 2.90 -17.33 -18.79
N ALA A 273 3.24 -17.13 -20.06
CA ALA A 273 4.34 -17.84 -20.70
C ALA A 273 5.71 -17.41 -20.13
N ALA A 274 5.89 -16.12 -19.88
CA ALA A 274 7.09 -15.57 -19.25
C ALA A 274 7.26 -16.04 -17.80
N GLY A 275 6.15 -16.28 -17.08
CA GLY A 275 6.15 -16.83 -15.71
C GLY A 275 6.25 -18.35 -15.63
N GLY A 276 6.11 -19.06 -16.76
CA GLY A 276 6.20 -20.52 -16.79
C GLY A 276 4.93 -21.26 -16.40
N HIS A 277 3.79 -20.56 -16.34
CA HIS A 277 2.50 -21.09 -15.86
C HIS A 277 1.81 -21.93 -16.94
N ALA A 278 2.27 -23.18 -17.09
CA ALA A 278 1.87 -24.06 -18.19
C ALA A 278 0.38 -24.41 -18.22
N ASP A 279 -0.23 -24.60 -17.04
CA ASP A 279 -1.66 -24.80 -16.83
C ASP A 279 -2.49 -23.59 -17.29
N VAL A 280 -2.09 -22.39 -16.88
CA VAL A 280 -2.73 -21.14 -17.32
C VAL A 280 -2.55 -20.91 -18.82
N VAL A 281 -1.38 -21.22 -19.37
CA VAL A 281 -1.16 -21.15 -20.82
C VAL A 281 -2.08 -22.12 -21.55
N ALA A 282 -2.21 -23.36 -21.08
CA ALA A 282 -3.14 -24.33 -21.68
C ALA A 282 -4.59 -23.84 -21.64
N LEU A 283 -5.03 -23.28 -20.51
CA LEU A 283 -6.36 -22.69 -20.35
C LEU A 283 -6.59 -21.48 -21.27
N LEU A 284 -5.59 -20.59 -21.40
CA LEU A 284 -5.70 -19.46 -22.33
C LEU A 284 -5.71 -19.92 -23.79
N LEU A 285 -5.00 -21.00 -24.13
CA LEU A 285 -5.01 -21.55 -25.50
C LEU A 285 -6.33 -22.21 -25.87
N SER A 286 -7.15 -22.67 -24.92
CA SER A 286 -8.50 -23.16 -25.25
C SER A 286 -9.44 -22.04 -25.71
N GLU A 287 -9.12 -20.78 -25.43
CA GLU A 287 -9.85 -19.63 -25.97
C GLU A 287 -9.44 -19.34 -27.42
N GLU A 288 -10.42 -19.37 -28.33
CA GLU A 288 -10.21 -19.10 -29.77
C GLU A 288 -9.62 -17.71 -30.01
N ARG A 289 -10.07 -16.73 -29.20
CA ARG A 289 -9.65 -15.32 -29.27
C ARG A 289 -8.16 -15.11 -28.97
N VAL A 290 -7.52 -16.04 -28.26
CA VAL A 290 -6.12 -15.91 -27.87
C VAL A 290 -5.20 -16.29 -29.02
N ASN A 291 -4.29 -15.39 -29.38
CA ASN A 291 -3.28 -15.64 -30.40
C ASN A 291 -1.94 -16.09 -29.76
N PRO A 292 -1.54 -17.37 -29.88
CA PRO A 292 -0.27 -17.86 -29.34
C PRO A 292 0.97 -17.21 -29.95
N ASN A 293 0.85 -16.63 -31.16
CA ASN A 293 1.95 -15.97 -31.87
C ASN A 293 1.91 -14.44 -31.74
N ALA A 294 1.12 -13.91 -30.82
CA ALA A 294 0.98 -12.47 -30.65
C ALA A 294 2.33 -11.77 -30.50
N ARG A 295 2.41 -10.53 -31.02
CA ARG A 295 3.62 -9.69 -30.99
C ARG A 295 4.86 -10.42 -31.54
N ASN A 296 4.72 -11.06 -32.70
CA ASN A 296 5.81 -11.78 -33.37
C ASN A 296 6.39 -12.91 -32.51
N ARG A 297 5.52 -13.83 -32.04
CA ARG A 297 5.91 -15.02 -31.25
C ARG A 297 6.58 -14.71 -29.91
N TRP A 298 6.31 -13.54 -29.33
CA TRP A 298 6.85 -13.17 -28.02
C TRP A 298 6.52 -14.14 -26.87
N PRO A 299 5.32 -14.76 -26.78
CA PRO A 299 5.05 -15.72 -25.71
C PRO A 299 6.04 -16.89 -25.69
N VAL A 300 6.34 -17.50 -26.85
CA VAL A 300 7.29 -18.62 -26.92
C VAL A 300 8.73 -18.15 -26.73
N CYS A 301 9.11 -16.97 -27.25
CA CYS A 301 10.43 -16.40 -27.01
C CYS A 301 10.67 -16.09 -25.53
N ALA A 302 9.67 -15.56 -24.82
CA ALA A 302 9.76 -15.28 -23.38
C ALA A 302 9.88 -16.57 -22.56
N ALA A 303 9.05 -17.57 -22.86
CA ALA A 303 9.14 -18.89 -22.23
C ALA A 303 10.50 -19.55 -22.46
N ALA A 304 11.05 -19.47 -23.68
CA ALA A 304 12.36 -20.01 -24.02
C ALA A 304 13.49 -19.26 -23.32
N ALA A 305 13.45 -17.93 -23.29
CA ALA A 305 14.46 -17.09 -22.63
C ALA A 305 14.54 -17.36 -21.12
N ASN A 306 13.40 -17.68 -20.48
CA ASN A 306 13.32 -18.01 -19.06
C ASN A 306 13.45 -19.53 -18.77
N GLY A 307 13.66 -20.37 -19.78
CA GLY A 307 13.87 -21.80 -19.62
C GLY A 307 12.60 -22.63 -19.30
N HIS A 308 11.41 -22.10 -19.57
CA HIS A 308 10.13 -22.76 -19.30
C HIS A 308 9.77 -23.78 -20.38
N VAL A 309 10.47 -24.93 -20.38
CA VAL A 309 10.35 -25.99 -21.40
C VAL A 309 8.92 -26.50 -21.59
N ALA A 310 8.14 -26.66 -20.51
CA ALA A 310 6.76 -27.12 -20.59
C ALA A 310 5.87 -26.15 -21.40
N VAL A 311 5.99 -24.85 -21.12
CA VAL A 311 5.28 -23.80 -21.87
C VAL A 311 5.72 -23.75 -23.32
N VAL A 312 7.03 -23.85 -23.59
CA VAL A 312 7.54 -23.88 -24.97
C VAL A 312 6.92 -25.04 -25.75
N LYS A 313 6.87 -26.24 -25.16
CA LYS A 313 6.20 -27.40 -25.77
C LYS A 313 4.72 -27.14 -26.03
N LEU A 314 3.99 -26.56 -25.08
CA LEU A 314 2.58 -26.22 -25.26
C LEU A 314 2.37 -25.25 -26.43
N LEU A 315 3.11 -24.14 -26.46
CA LEU A 315 3.00 -23.12 -27.50
C LEU A 315 3.42 -23.64 -28.89
N LEU A 316 4.44 -24.49 -28.97
CA LEU A 316 4.91 -25.08 -30.24
C LEU A 316 4.03 -26.24 -30.72
N ASN A 317 3.21 -26.81 -29.85
CA ASN A 317 2.24 -27.85 -30.21
C ASN A 317 0.87 -27.28 -30.55
N ASP A 318 0.61 -26.00 -30.28
CA ASP A 318 -0.66 -25.37 -30.65
C ASP A 318 -0.83 -25.37 -32.19
N PRO A 319 -1.99 -25.79 -32.72
CA PRO A 319 -2.22 -25.89 -34.15
C PRO A 319 -2.12 -24.52 -34.86
N ARG A 320 -2.33 -23.42 -34.14
CA ARG A 320 -2.26 -22.05 -34.67
C ARG A 320 -0.82 -21.51 -34.73
N LYS A 321 0.23 -22.30 -34.47
CA LYS A 321 1.67 -21.93 -34.52
C LYS A 321 2.19 -21.34 -35.86
N LEU A 322 1.29 -21.12 -36.81
CA LEU A 322 1.46 -20.76 -38.21
C LEU A 322 1.95 -21.93 -39.07
N VAL A 323 1.13 -22.22 -40.08
CA VAL A 323 1.50 -22.83 -41.35
C VAL A 323 2.58 -21.96 -41.97
N GLU A 324 3.67 -22.57 -42.41
CA GLU A 324 4.74 -21.93 -43.17
C GLU A 324 4.14 -21.26 -44.42
N ASN A 325 4.35 -19.95 -44.58
CA ASN A 325 4.30 -19.25 -45.86
C ASN A 325 5.53 -18.35 -45.93
#